data_AF-A0A3N5UZN5-F1
#
_entry.id   AF-A0A3N5UZN5-F1
#
_cell.length_a   1.000
_cell.length_b   1.000
_cell.length_c   1.000
_cell.angle_alpha   90.00
_cell.angle_beta   90.00
_cell.angle_gamma   90.00
#
_symmetry.space_group_name_H-M   'P 1'
#
loop_
_entity.id
_entity.type
_entity.pdbx_description
1 polymer ?
#
loop_
_entity_poly.entity_id
_entity_poly.type
_entity_poly.pdbx_seq_one_letter_code
_entity_poly.pdbx_strand_id
1 'polypeptide(L)'
;MAKYRKKPVVIDAINFDELVEIGRASGAPLYDGMAWSFEYQGQPITQENDECYLIPTSEGLMNFTPQDMLITGVKGEIYPCKLDIFAATYEELDANSHA
;
A
#
# COMPACT_ATOMS: atom_id res chain seq x y z
N MET A 1 -25.05 29.37 -0.93
CA MET A 1 -24.58 27.98 -1.13
C MET A 1 -23.25 27.82 -0.42
N ALA A 2 -23.08 26.81 0.43
CA ALA A 2 -21.84 26.62 1.17
C ALA A 2 -20.81 25.93 0.27
N LYS A 3 -19.58 26.47 0.24
CA LYS A 3 -18.43 25.89 -0.46
C LYS A 3 -17.54 25.24 0.59
N TYR A 4 -17.09 24.02 0.32
CA TYR A 4 -16.21 23.26 1.21
C TYR A 4 -14.93 22.88 0.45
N ARG A 5 -13.80 22.83 1.16
CA ARG A 5 -12.52 22.34 0.65
C ARG A 5 -12.15 21.05 1.37
N LYS A 6 -11.54 20.09 0.65
CA LYS A 6 -10.99 18.87 1.25
C LYS A 6 -9.88 19.26 2.24
N LYS A 7 -9.81 18.61 3.40
CA LYS A 7 -8.69 18.80 4.33
C LYS A 7 -7.43 18.19 3.70
N PRO A 8 -6.24 18.80 3.86
CA PRO A 8 -5.00 18.13 3.52
C PRO A 8 -4.88 16.88 4.40
N VAL A 9 -4.62 15.74 3.78
CA VAL A 9 -4.49 14.45 4.46
C VAL A 9 -3.10 13.92 4.12
N VAL A 10 -2.34 13.60 5.16
CA VAL A 10 -1.09 12.85 5.04
C VAL A 10 -1.48 11.36 5.05
N ILE A 11 -0.91 10.61 4.12
CA ILE A 11 -1.10 9.16 4.00
C ILE A 11 0.26 8.48 4.11
N ASP A 12 0.26 7.24 4.56
CA ASP A 12 1.42 6.37 4.46
C ASP A 12 1.28 5.54 3.18
N ALA A 13 2.38 5.34 2.46
CA ALA A 13 2.41 4.48 1.29
C ALA A 13 3.71 3.69 1.28
N ILE A 14 3.64 2.42 0.91
CA ILE A 14 4.80 1.55 0.75
C ILE A 14 4.83 0.96 -0.66
N ASN A 15 6.03 0.70 -1.15
CA ASN A 15 6.20 0.02 -2.43
C ASN A 15 6.08 -1.51 -2.28
N PHE A 16 6.14 -2.21 -3.41
CA PHE A 16 6.02 -3.67 -3.45
C PHE A 16 7.13 -4.39 -2.68
N ASP A 17 8.38 -3.97 -2.84
CA ASP A 17 9.53 -4.60 -2.19
C ASP A 17 9.43 -4.47 -0.66
N GLU A 18 9.01 -3.31 -0.16
CA GLU A 18 8.77 -3.09 1.27
C GLU A 18 7.69 -4.04 1.81
N LEU A 19 6.60 -4.24 1.07
CA LEU A 19 5.56 -5.18 1.47
C LEU A 19 6.08 -6.63 1.47
N VAL A 20 6.91 -7.02 0.49
CA VAL A 20 7.56 -8.33 0.46
C VAL A 20 8.46 -8.52 1.67
N GLU A 21 9.25 -7.52 2.05
CA GLU A 21 10.10 -7.58 3.25
C GLU A 21 9.28 -7.72 4.54
N ILE A 22 8.19 -6.98 4.67
CA ILE A 22 7.25 -7.11 5.80
C ILE A 22 6.66 -8.52 5.84
N GLY A 23 6.22 -9.03 4.69
CA GLY A 23 5.72 -10.40 4.56
C GLY A 23 6.78 -11.42 5.00
N ARG A 24 8.04 -11.26 4.57
CA ARG A 24 9.15 -12.13 4.99
C ARG A 24 9.43 -12.06 6.48
N ALA A 25 9.31 -10.87 7.08
CA ALA A 25 9.49 -10.66 8.51
C ALA A 25 8.33 -11.20 9.36
N SER A 26 7.15 -11.44 8.77
CA SER A 26 5.98 -11.97 9.48
C SER A 26 6.16 -13.42 9.98
N GLY A 27 7.13 -14.16 9.44
CA GLY A 27 7.34 -15.58 9.75
C GLY A 27 6.39 -16.53 9.00
N ALA A 28 5.59 -16.01 8.07
CA ALA A 28 4.76 -16.80 7.16
C ALA A 28 5.60 -17.72 6.25
N PRO A 29 5.03 -18.85 5.77
CA PRO A 29 5.70 -19.70 4.81
C PRO A 29 6.02 -18.90 3.53
N LEU A 30 7.27 -18.98 3.11
CA LEU A 30 7.75 -18.31 1.90
C LEU A 30 7.58 -19.24 0.70
N TYR A 31 7.05 -18.70 -0.39
CA TYR A 31 6.99 -19.32 -1.71
C TYR A 31 7.65 -18.37 -2.70
N ASP A 32 8.68 -18.88 -3.40
CA ASP A 32 9.54 -18.08 -4.29
C ASP A 32 10.13 -16.80 -3.66
N GLY A 33 10.43 -16.85 -2.36
CA GLY A 33 10.99 -15.72 -1.62
C GLY A 33 9.98 -14.70 -1.10
N MET A 34 8.70 -14.85 -1.41
CA MET A 34 7.59 -14.03 -0.92
C MET A 34 6.75 -14.77 0.12
N ALA A 35 6.17 -14.06 1.08
CA ALA A 35 5.24 -14.68 2.02
C ALA A 35 3.94 -15.05 1.33
N TRP A 36 3.52 -16.31 1.42
CA TRP A 36 2.28 -16.78 0.79
C TRP A 36 1.07 -16.06 1.41
N SER A 37 0.98 -15.98 2.73
CA SER A 37 -0.12 -15.30 3.40
C SER A 37 0.32 -14.70 4.73
N PHE A 38 0.03 -13.42 4.94
CA PHE A 38 0.37 -12.68 6.16
C PHE A 38 -0.64 -11.55 6.39
N GLU A 39 -0.65 -10.98 7.59
CA GLU A 39 -1.53 -9.86 7.93
C GLU A 39 -0.75 -8.54 7.82
N TYR A 40 -1.33 -7.55 7.15
CA TYR A 40 -0.81 -6.18 7.08
C TYR A 40 -1.95 -5.19 7.36
N GLN A 41 -1.76 -4.29 8.34
CA GLN A 41 -2.78 -3.32 8.75
C GLN A 41 -4.15 -3.97 9.09
N GLY A 42 -4.15 -5.19 9.63
CA GLY A 42 -5.36 -5.95 9.94
C GLY A 42 -6.09 -6.54 8.73
N GLN A 43 -5.48 -6.50 7.54
CA GLN A 43 -5.97 -7.12 6.32
C GLN A 43 -5.12 -8.34 5.94
N PRO A 44 -5.74 -9.47 5.55
CA PRO A 44 -5.00 -10.62 5.07
C PRO A 44 -4.48 -10.35 3.65
N ILE A 45 -3.16 -10.37 3.48
CA ILE A 45 -2.49 -10.26 2.20
C ILE A 45 -2.12 -11.66 1.73
N THR A 46 -2.50 -12.00 0.49
CA THR A 46 -2.20 -13.32 -0.09
C THR A 46 -1.46 -13.19 -1.40
N GLN A 47 -0.40 -13.96 -1.57
CA GLN A 47 0.34 -14.05 -2.83
C GLN A 47 -0.53 -14.75 -3.89
N GLU A 48 -0.59 -14.16 -5.09
CA GLU A 48 -1.20 -14.79 -6.27
C GLU A 48 -0.14 -15.40 -7.20
N ASN A 49 0.98 -14.70 -7.40
CA ASN A 49 2.11 -15.15 -8.20
C ASN A 49 3.42 -14.49 -7.71
N ASP A 50 4.53 -14.72 -8.42
CA ASP A 50 5.87 -14.29 -8.03
C ASP A 50 6.06 -12.75 -8.02
N GLU A 51 5.10 -11.99 -8.53
CA GLU A 51 5.12 -10.52 -8.58
C GLU A 51 3.73 -9.89 -8.29
N CYS A 52 2.86 -10.59 -7.57
CA CYS A 52 1.50 -10.12 -7.30
C CYS A 52 0.99 -10.54 -5.92
N TYR A 53 0.52 -9.55 -5.17
CA TYR A 53 -0.26 -9.73 -3.97
C TYR A 53 -1.72 -9.35 -4.21
N LEU A 54 -2.63 -10.09 -3.58
CA LEU A 54 -4.04 -9.76 -3.52
C LEU A 54 -4.31 -9.00 -2.23
N ILE A 55 -4.82 -7.78 -2.39
CA ILE A 55 -5.17 -6.87 -1.31
C ILE A 55 -6.70 -6.82 -1.21
N PRO A 56 -7.31 -7.20 -0.08
CA PRO A 56 -8.72 -6.99 0.15
C PRO A 56 -9.00 -5.52 0.42
N THR A 57 -9.74 -4.89 -0.48
CA THR A 57 -10.22 -3.51 -0.32
C THR A 57 -11.74 -3.50 -0.18
N SER A 58 -12.30 -2.34 0.13
CA SER A 58 -13.76 -2.14 0.17
C SER A 58 -14.46 -2.38 -1.17
N GLU A 59 -13.71 -2.35 -2.28
CA GLU A 59 -14.21 -2.56 -3.63
C GLU A 59 -14.01 -4.01 -4.12
N GLY A 60 -13.30 -4.84 -3.35
CA GLY A 60 -13.02 -6.23 -3.67
C GLY A 60 -11.53 -6.57 -3.52
N LEU A 61 -11.16 -7.75 -4.00
CA LEU A 61 -9.74 -8.13 -4.09
C LEU A 61 -9.10 -7.38 -5.25
N MET A 62 -8.00 -6.68 -4.98
CA MET A 62 -7.23 -5.93 -5.95
C MET A 62 -5.81 -6.47 -6.05
N ASN A 63 -5.28 -6.47 -7.27
CA ASN A 63 -3.91 -6.89 -7.54
C ASN A 63 -2.96 -5.76 -7.16
N PHE A 64 -1.89 -6.12 -6.48
CA PHE A 64 -0.81 -5.23 -6.10
C PHE A 64 0.50 -5.79 -6.66
N THR A 65 1.10 -5.02 -7.56
CA THR A 65 2.30 -5.39 -8.32
C THR A 65 3.44 -4.41 -8.07
N PRO A 66 4.67 -4.68 -8.54
CA PRO A 66 5.79 -3.73 -8.47
C PRO A 66 5.54 -2.37 -9.13
N GLN A 67 4.49 -2.23 -9.93
CA GLN A 67 4.10 -0.98 -10.60
C GLN A 67 3.06 -0.17 -9.81
N ASP A 68 2.75 -0.61 -8.59
CA ASP A 68 1.77 -0.02 -7.69
C ASP A 68 2.42 0.38 -6.36
N MET A 69 1.81 1.35 -5.69
CA MET A 69 2.06 1.77 -4.31
C MET A 69 0.89 1.33 -3.45
N LEU A 70 1.15 0.68 -2.32
CA LEU A 70 0.12 0.33 -1.36
C LEU A 70 -0.08 1.50 -0.40
N ILE A 71 -1.17 2.23 -0.59
CA ILE A 71 -1.53 3.38 0.25
C ILE A 71 -2.33 2.90 1.45
N THR A 72 -2.04 3.46 2.63
CA THR A 72 -2.84 3.32 3.85
C THR A 72 -3.64 4.61 4.08
N GLY A 73 -4.96 4.50 4.00
CA GLY A 73 -5.90 5.57 4.28
C GLY A 73 -6.05 5.88 5.77
N VAL A 74 -6.68 7.02 6.08
CA VAL A 74 -6.85 7.54 7.46
C VAL A 74 -7.58 6.58 8.40
N LYS A 75 -8.37 5.66 7.86
CA LYS A 75 -9.13 4.66 8.64
C LYS A 75 -8.41 3.31 8.75
N GLY A 76 -7.17 3.20 8.30
CA GLY A 76 -6.42 1.92 8.23
C GLY A 76 -6.82 1.04 7.05
N GLU A 77 -7.60 1.58 6.11
CA GLU A 77 -7.92 0.89 4.86
C GLU A 77 -6.70 0.95 3.94
N ILE A 78 -6.37 -0.16 3.27
CA ILE A 78 -5.25 -0.22 2.34
C ILE A 78 -5.76 -0.36 0.91
N TYR A 79 -5.10 0.31 -0.03
CA TYR A 79 -5.49 0.29 -1.44
C TYR A 79 -4.25 0.36 -2.33
N PRO A 80 -4.13 -0.50 -3.35
CA PRO A 80 -3.11 -0.38 -4.37
C PRO A 80 -3.41 0.83 -5.26
N CYS A 81 -2.39 1.62 -5.56
CA CYS A 81 -2.48 2.81 -6.40
C CYS A 81 -1.32 2.79 -7.39
N LYS A 82 -1.61 2.94 -8.68
CA LYS A 82 -0.57 2.96 -9.69
C LYS A 82 0.42 4.09 -9.47
N LEU A 83 1.71 3.82 -9.72
CA LEU A 83 2.79 4.79 -9.51
C LEU A 83 2.57 6.12 -10.24
N ASP A 84 2.03 6.08 -11.46
CA ASP A 84 1.73 7.27 -12.26
C ASP A 84 0.64 8.15 -11.62
N ILE A 85 -0.41 7.54 -11.09
CA ILE A 85 -1.48 8.23 -10.37
C ILE A 85 -0.95 8.75 -9.03
N PHE A 86 -0.15 7.95 -8.32
CA PHE A 86 0.42 8.31 -7.02
C PHE A 86 1.29 9.56 -7.13
N ALA A 87 2.28 9.55 -8.04
CA ALA A 87 3.19 10.67 -8.26
C ALA A 87 2.47 11.95 -8.75
N ALA A 88 1.33 11.80 -9.45
CA ALA A 88 0.52 12.93 -9.88
C ALA A 88 -0.38 13.51 -8.77
N THR A 89 -0.68 12.72 -7.73
CA THR A 89 -1.68 13.07 -6.69
C THR A 89 -1.04 13.42 -5.35
N TYR A 90 0.10 12.83 -5.04
CA TYR A 90 0.79 12.96 -3.77
C TYR A 90 2.21 13.49 -4.00
N GLU A 91 2.61 14.42 -3.16
CA GLU A 91 3.98 14.91 -3.09
C GLU A 91 4.61 14.34 -1.81
N GLU A 92 5.85 13.87 -1.92
CA GLU A 92 6.60 13.46 -0.74
C GLU A 92 6.71 14.65 0.22
N LEU A 93 6.35 14.42 1.48
CA LEU A 93 6.61 15.40 2.52
C LEU A 93 8.10 15.33 2.84
N ASP A 94 8.89 16.06 2.05
CA ASP A 94 10.32 16.24 2.27
C ASP A 94 10.55 16.61 3.75
N ALA A 95 11.29 15.78 4.46
CA ALA A 95 11.68 15.99 5.86
C ALA A 95 12.71 17.13 6.01
N ASN A 96 12.71 18.11 5.11
CA ASN A 96 13.67 19.21 5.08
C ASN A 96 13.02 20.54 4.66
N SER A 97 12.24 21.11 5.57
CA SER A 97 12.03 22.56 5.63
C SER A 97 12.13 23.06 7.06
N HIS A 98 13.27 22.76 7.70
CA HIS A 98 13.77 23.56 8.81
C HIS A 98 15.23 23.99 8.52
N ALA A 99 15.32 25.26 8.12
CA ALA A 99 16.45 26.19 8.23
C ALA A 99 17.68 25.97 7.33
#